data_AF-A0A0X8CE54-F1
#
_entry.id   AF-A0A0X8CE54-F1
#
_cell.length_a   1.000
_cell.length_b   1.000
_cell.length_c   1.000
_cell.angle_alpha   90.00
_cell.angle_beta   90.00
_cell.angle_gamma   90.00
#
_symmetry.space_group_name_H-M   'P 1'
#
loop_
_entity.id
_entity.type
_entity.pdbx_description
1 polymer ?
#
loop_
_entity_poly.entity_id
_entity_poly.type
_entity_poly.pdbx_seq_one_letter_code
_entity_poly.pdbx_strand_id
1 'polypeptide(L)'
;MSDEDQTNGSPFGKFSMHESQQPNKTSQSDATKFTKLLLGSYSRVEADDPEVFASAVVRLFCYYPVDVVTRVCDPVFGLATKLKWFPTLAEIKSECTAVSAEFAHRERRKNLGRSIPPPVDRQGRPTMEELKAKYGPNWGIAQEEKSSGGPMNKPDCKSMTNEQLAKHYKKYGLGGLIKKSQE
;
A
#
# COMPACT_ATOMS: atom_id res chain seq x y z
N MET A 1 21.96 -37.24 -49.57
CA MET A 1 22.41 -37.35 -48.18
C MET A 1 23.15 -36.06 -47.85
N SER A 2 22.42 -35.06 -47.36
CA SER A 2 22.90 -33.86 -46.67
C SER A 2 21.65 -33.09 -46.27
N ASP A 3 21.27 -33.31 -45.01
CA ASP A 3 20.09 -32.81 -44.36
C ASP A 3 20.11 -31.28 -44.21
N GLU A 4 18.92 -30.69 -44.32
CA GLU A 4 18.69 -29.27 -44.06
C GLU A 4 18.66 -28.99 -42.55
N ASP A 5 19.58 -28.14 -42.08
CA ASP A 5 19.52 -27.55 -40.74
C ASP A 5 18.98 -26.11 -40.85
N GLN A 6 17.64 -25.98 -40.81
CA GLN A 6 16.98 -24.69 -40.62
C GLN A 6 16.79 -24.41 -39.13
N THR A 7 17.74 -23.71 -38.52
CA THR A 7 17.58 -23.15 -37.17
C THR A 7 16.83 -21.82 -37.24
N ASN A 8 15.51 -21.87 -37.10
CA ASN A 8 14.67 -20.68 -36.90
C ASN A 8 14.85 -20.14 -35.48
N GLY A 9 15.90 -19.34 -35.26
CA GLY A 9 16.12 -18.57 -34.05
C GLY A 9 15.25 -17.30 -34.04
N SER A 10 14.08 -17.37 -33.40
CA SER A 10 13.27 -16.19 -33.10
C SER A 10 14.05 -15.20 -32.21
N PRO A 11 14.11 -13.89 -32.52
CA PRO A 11 14.85 -12.89 -31.75
C PRO A 11 14.15 -12.48 -30.45
N PHE A 12 12.93 -12.98 -30.23
CA PHE A 12 12.24 -12.82 -28.96
C PHE A 12 12.70 -13.95 -28.04
N GLY A 13 13.78 -13.67 -27.32
CA GLY A 13 14.29 -14.53 -26.27
C GLY A 13 13.14 -15.04 -25.40
N LYS A 14 13.20 -16.34 -25.06
CA LYS A 14 12.28 -16.96 -24.11
C LYS A 14 12.21 -16.08 -22.87
N PHE A 15 11.15 -15.28 -22.73
CA PHE A 15 10.76 -14.71 -21.46
C PHE A 15 10.40 -15.91 -20.59
N SER A 16 11.41 -16.49 -19.95
CA SER A 16 11.22 -17.36 -18.82
C SER A 16 10.51 -16.48 -17.80
N MET A 17 9.19 -16.59 -17.76
CA MET A 17 8.37 -15.96 -16.74
C MET A 17 8.96 -16.45 -15.43
N HIS A 18 9.72 -15.59 -14.75
CA HIS A 18 10.10 -15.85 -13.37
C HIS A 18 8.80 -16.13 -12.64
N GLU A 19 8.60 -17.40 -12.32
CA GLU A 19 7.48 -17.87 -11.56
C GLU A 19 7.36 -16.96 -10.34
N SER A 20 6.38 -16.06 -10.40
CA SER A 20 6.06 -15.16 -9.32
C SER A 20 5.63 -16.08 -8.19
N GLN A 21 6.56 -16.42 -7.30
CA GLN A 21 6.30 -17.23 -6.13
C GLN A 21 5.11 -16.61 -5.42
N GLN A 22 3.94 -17.25 -5.59
CA GLN A 22 2.76 -16.89 -4.84
C GLN A 22 3.17 -17.00 -3.37
N PRO A 23 2.85 -16.01 -2.53
CA PRO A 23 3.28 -16.04 -1.14
C PRO A 23 2.79 -17.37 -0.54
N ASN A 24 3.72 -18.17 0.00
CA ASN A 24 3.45 -19.51 0.51
C ASN A 24 2.28 -19.47 1.50
N LYS A 25 1.09 -19.83 1.04
CA LYS A 25 -0.15 -19.78 1.84
C LYS A 25 -0.06 -20.79 2.98
N THR A 26 -0.64 -20.45 4.12
CA THR A 26 -0.64 -21.34 5.29
C THR A 26 -1.48 -22.59 5.00
N SER A 27 -0.89 -23.76 5.21
CA SER A 27 -1.62 -25.03 5.11
C SER A 27 -2.64 -25.17 6.26
N GLN A 28 -3.69 -25.95 6.07
CA GLN A 28 -4.72 -26.11 7.12
C GLN A 28 -4.15 -26.76 8.40
N SER A 29 -3.20 -27.68 8.26
CA SER A 29 -2.54 -28.34 9.39
C SER A 29 -1.67 -27.37 10.18
N ASP A 30 -0.94 -26.48 9.51
CA ASP A 30 -0.13 -25.45 10.17
C ASP A 30 -1.00 -24.37 10.80
N ALA A 31 -2.04 -23.92 10.10
CA ALA A 31 -3.02 -22.98 10.64
C ALA A 31 -3.66 -23.51 11.94
N THR A 32 -3.91 -24.83 12.01
CA THR A 32 -4.41 -25.47 13.23
C THR A 32 -3.40 -25.40 14.39
N LYS A 33 -2.11 -25.63 14.11
CA LYS A 33 -1.04 -25.51 15.13
C LYS A 33 -0.93 -24.07 15.64
N PHE A 34 -0.94 -23.09 14.74
CA PHE A 34 -0.89 -21.67 15.11
C PHE A 34 -2.12 -21.23 15.88
N THR A 35 -3.30 -21.73 15.51
CA THR A 35 -4.54 -21.44 16.26
C THR A 35 -4.44 -21.97 17.69
N LYS A 36 -3.94 -23.20 17.88
CA LYS A 36 -3.70 -23.76 19.23
C LYS A 36 -2.68 -22.94 20.03
N LEU A 37 -1.60 -22.49 19.38
CA LEU A 37 -0.59 -21.65 20.01
C LEU A 37 -1.17 -20.30 20.47
N LEU A 38 -1.95 -19.65 19.60
CA LEU A 38 -2.61 -18.39 19.91
C LEU A 38 -3.58 -18.56 21.08
N LEU A 39 -4.48 -19.55 21.01
CA LEU A 39 -5.47 -19.82 22.05
C LEU A 39 -4.82 -20.19 23.40
N GLY A 40 -3.72 -20.96 23.36
CA GLY A 40 -2.96 -21.33 24.56
C GLY A 40 -2.17 -20.19 25.19
N SER A 41 -1.99 -19.06 24.48
CA SER A 41 -1.30 -17.88 25.00
C SER A 41 -2.19 -17.03 25.93
N TYR A 42 -3.50 -17.29 25.97
CA TYR A 42 -4.44 -16.61 26.85
C TYR A 42 -4.90 -17.54 27.97
N SER A 43 -5.14 -16.99 29.16
CA SER A 43 -5.83 -17.71 30.23
C SER A 43 -7.20 -18.19 29.73
N ARG A 44 -7.74 -19.29 30.29
CA ARG A 44 -9.04 -19.86 29.89
C ARG A 44 -10.10 -18.76 29.89
N VAL A 45 -10.49 -18.33 28.70
CA VAL A 45 -11.66 -17.49 28.46
C VAL A 45 -12.66 -18.36 27.72
N GLU A 46 -13.89 -18.34 28.23
CA GLU A 46 -15.03 -19.08 27.70
C GLU A 46 -15.49 -18.37 26.41
N ALA A 47 -15.08 -18.89 25.25
CA ALA A 47 -15.83 -18.63 24.04
C ALA A 47 -17.15 -19.39 24.13
N ASP A 48 -18.23 -18.76 23.67
CA ASP A 48 -19.58 -19.37 23.67
C ASP A 48 -19.59 -20.68 22.84
N ASP A 49 -18.84 -20.69 21.74
CA ASP A 49 -18.53 -21.89 20.95
C ASP A 49 -17.03 -21.90 20.55
N PRO A 50 -16.18 -22.65 21.28
CA PRO A 50 -14.74 -22.67 21.03
C PRO A 50 -14.36 -23.41 19.74
N GLU A 51 -15.15 -24.39 19.30
CA GLU A 51 -14.85 -25.17 18.09
C GLU A 51 -15.13 -24.38 16.83
N VAL A 52 -16.26 -23.65 16.80
CA VAL A 52 -16.60 -22.74 15.70
C VAL A 52 -15.60 -21.59 15.63
N PHE A 53 -15.21 -21.01 16.78
CA PHE A 53 -14.20 -19.95 16.81
C PHE A 53 -12.84 -20.44 16.28
N ALA A 54 -12.36 -21.59 16.76
CA ALA A 54 -11.09 -22.16 16.29
C ALA A 54 -11.14 -22.45 14.78
N SER A 55 -12.25 -23.00 14.28
CA SER A 55 -12.45 -23.25 12.85
C SER A 55 -12.42 -21.96 12.02
N ALA A 56 -13.02 -20.88 12.52
CA ALA A 56 -13.00 -19.57 11.88
C ALA A 56 -11.58 -18.98 11.84
N VAL A 57 -10.81 -19.09 12.92
CA VAL A 57 -9.41 -18.63 12.98
C VAL A 57 -8.51 -19.44 12.04
N VAL A 58 -8.67 -20.77 11.99
CA VAL A 58 -7.95 -21.63 11.03
C VAL A 58 -8.25 -21.20 9.61
N ARG A 59 -9.53 -20.99 9.28
CA ARG A 59 -9.95 -20.54 7.94
C ARG A 59 -9.35 -19.18 7.59
N LEU A 60 -9.29 -18.26 8.56
CA LEU A 60 -8.67 -16.94 8.40
C LEU A 60 -7.16 -17.08 8.14
N PHE A 61 -6.43 -17.89 8.92
CA PHE A 61 -5.00 -18.10 8.74
C PHE A 61 -4.63 -18.71 7.39
N CYS A 62 -5.47 -19.61 6.83
CA CYS A 62 -5.29 -20.14 5.47
C CYS A 62 -5.32 -19.06 4.36
N TYR A 63 -5.87 -17.87 4.63
CA TYR A 63 -5.86 -16.75 3.68
C TYR A 63 -4.51 -16.03 3.63
N TYR A 64 -3.74 -16.08 4.72
CA TYR A 64 -2.47 -15.37 4.87
C TYR A 64 -1.26 -16.30 4.66
N PRO A 65 -0.09 -15.77 4.27
CA PRO A 65 1.12 -16.57 4.18
C PRO A 65 1.63 -17.00 5.55
N VAL A 66 2.38 -18.11 5.58
CA VAL A 66 2.91 -18.72 6.81
C VAL A 66 3.70 -17.74 7.65
N ASP A 67 4.53 -16.90 7.04
CA ASP A 67 5.38 -15.93 7.76
C ASP A 67 4.55 -14.89 8.52
N VAL A 68 3.42 -14.47 7.95
CA VAL A 68 2.50 -13.52 8.59
C VAL A 68 1.84 -14.18 9.79
N VAL A 69 1.29 -15.39 9.63
CA VAL A 69 0.62 -16.12 10.71
C VAL A 69 1.60 -16.45 11.84
N THR A 70 2.82 -16.85 11.49
CA THR A 70 3.91 -17.12 12.45
C THR A 70 4.23 -15.88 13.27
N ARG A 71 4.38 -14.72 12.62
CA ARG A 71 4.68 -13.45 13.29
C ARG A 71 3.54 -12.94 14.17
N VAL A 72 2.29 -13.20 13.79
CA VAL A 72 1.09 -12.85 14.56
C VAL A 72 0.93 -13.74 15.79
N CYS A 73 1.21 -15.04 15.67
CA CYS A 73 1.07 -15.99 16.78
C CYS A 73 2.31 -16.10 17.68
N ASP A 74 3.36 -15.33 17.40
CA ASP A 74 4.57 -15.28 18.20
C ASP A 74 4.25 -14.79 19.64
N PRO A 75 4.56 -15.55 20.70
CA PRO A 75 4.22 -15.16 22.07
C PRO A 75 5.07 -14.00 22.61
N VAL A 76 6.19 -13.67 21.97
CA VAL A 76 7.12 -12.61 22.39
C VAL A 76 6.79 -11.28 21.73
N PHE A 77 6.35 -11.31 20.47
CA PHE A 77 6.14 -10.08 19.68
C PHE A 77 4.77 -9.96 19.02
N GLY A 78 3.96 -11.02 19.05
CA GLY A 78 2.71 -11.15 18.32
C GLY A 78 1.48 -10.62 19.08
N LEU A 79 0.32 -11.20 18.78
CA LEU A 79 -0.97 -10.73 19.30
C LEU A 79 -1.04 -10.79 20.83
N ALA A 80 -0.45 -11.83 21.43
CA ALA A 80 -0.48 -12.09 22.86
C ALA A 80 0.21 -11.01 23.70
N THR A 81 1.12 -10.24 23.12
CA THR A 81 1.77 -9.12 23.82
C THR A 81 1.08 -7.78 23.60
N LYS A 82 0.19 -7.69 22.60
CA LYS A 82 -0.57 -6.48 22.28
C LYS A 82 -1.91 -6.43 23.01
N LEU A 83 -2.56 -7.58 23.15
CA LEU A 83 -3.90 -7.67 23.74
C LEU A 83 -3.84 -8.35 25.09
N LYS A 84 -4.39 -7.69 26.12
CA LYS A 84 -4.51 -8.26 27.46
C LYS A 84 -5.58 -9.35 27.55
N TRP A 85 -6.63 -9.23 26.74
CA TRP A 85 -7.81 -10.08 26.76
C TRP A 85 -7.91 -10.90 25.49
N PHE A 86 -8.80 -11.90 25.52
CA PHE A 86 -9.02 -12.80 24.41
C PHE A 86 -9.41 -12.03 23.14
N PRO A 87 -8.74 -12.27 22.00
CA PRO A 87 -8.94 -11.49 20.80
C PRO A 87 -10.22 -11.89 20.06
N THR A 88 -10.88 -10.91 19.47
CA THR A 88 -11.95 -11.12 18.49
C THR A 88 -11.39 -11.51 17.13
N LEU A 89 -12.20 -12.16 16.28
CA LEU A 89 -11.80 -12.52 14.92
C LEU A 89 -11.43 -11.29 14.07
N ALA A 90 -12.05 -10.14 14.34
CA ALA A 90 -11.75 -8.87 13.68
C ALA A 90 -10.36 -8.34 14.04
N GLU A 91 -9.97 -8.42 15.33
CA GLU A 91 -8.63 -8.02 15.79
C GLU A 91 -7.55 -8.92 15.19
N ILE A 92 -7.77 -10.24 15.16
CA ILE A 92 -6.84 -11.19 14.52
C ILE A 92 -6.66 -10.84 13.04
N LYS A 93 -7.76 -10.58 12.32
CA LYS A 93 -7.71 -10.18 10.90
C LYS A 93 -6.98 -8.85 10.69
N SER A 94 -7.26 -7.87 11.54
CA SER A 94 -6.61 -6.56 11.50
C SER A 94 -5.10 -6.70 11.63
N GLU A 95 -4.66 -7.50 12.60
CA GLU A 95 -3.25 -7.75 12.87
C GLU A 95 -2.55 -8.55 11.77
N CYS A 96 -3.18 -9.61 11.24
CA CYS A 96 -2.67 -10.29 10.04
C CYS A 96 -2.52 -9.33 8.85
N THR A 97 -3.45 -8.41 8.67
CA THR A 97 -3.41 -7.41 7.59
C THR A 97 -2.30 -6.40 7.81
N ALA A 98 -2.12 -5.90 9.04
CA ALA A 98 -1.05 -4.98 9.40
C ALA A 98 0.34 -5.60 9.18
N VAL A 99 0.55 -6.81 9.69
CA VAL A 99 1.81 -7.56 9.51
C VAL A 99 2.06 -7.86 8.04
N SER A 100 1.04 -8.26 7.28
CA SER A 100 1.16 -8.48 5.84
C SER A 100 1.60 -7.21 5.09
N ALA A 101 1.05 -6.05 5.46
CA ALA A 101 1.49 -4.77 4.91
C ALA A 101 2.96 -4.47 5.27
N GLU A 102 3.38 -4.71 6.50
CA GLU A 102 4.79 -4.54 6.91
C GLU A 102 5.75 -5.41 6.10
N PHE A 103 5.41 -6.69 5.87
CA PHE A 103 6.20 -7.57 5.01
C PHE A 103 6.25 -7.04 3.57
N ALA A 104 5.12 -6.63 3.00
CA ALA A 104 5.07 -6.03 1.67
C ALA A 104 5.92 -4.75 1.57
N HIS A 105 5.88 -3.89 2.59
CA HIS A 105 6.73 -2.70 2.68
C HIS A 105 8.22 -3.05 2.80
N ARG A 106 8.55 -4.08 3.59
CA ARG A 106 9.92 -4.58 3.74
C ARG A 106 10.47 -5.11 2.43
N GLU A 107 9.71 -5.93 1.72
CA GLU A 107 10.11 -6.47 0.41
C GLU A 107 10.24 -5.37 -0.64
N ARG A 108 9.33 -4.38 -0.66
CA ARG A 108 9.47 -3.20 -1.51
C ARG A 108 10.75 -2.43 -1.23
N ARG A 109 11.11 -2.24 0.05
CA ARG A 109 12.34 -1.54 0.44
C ARG A 109 13.59 -2.30 0.00
N LYS A 110 13.62 -3.63 0.14
CA LYS A 110 14.73 -4.46 -0.35
C LYS A 110 14.86 -4.40 -1.87
N ASN A 111 13.72 -4.37 -2.57
CA ASN A 111 13.67 -4.31 -4.03
C ASN A 111 13.78 -2.88 -4.58
N LEU A 112 13.90 -1.87 -3.71
CA LEU A 112 14.12 -0.48 -4.12
C LEU A 112 15.50 -0.42 -4.80
N GLY A 113 15.51 -0.07 -6.09
CA GLY A 113 16.74 -0.12 -6.90
C GLY A 113 16.77 -1.24 -7.94
N ARG A 114 16.11 -2.37 -7.69
CA ARG A 114 16.14 -3.53 -8.61
C ARG A 114 15.45 -3.24 -9.95
N SER A 115 14.45 -2.37 -9.94
CA SER A 115 13.72 -1.94 -11.14
C SER A 115 14.18 -0.57 -11.66
N ILE A 116 15.24 0.03 -11.09
CA ILE A 116 15.82 1.24 -11.68
C ILE A 116 16.51 0.78 -12.97
N PRO A 117 16.13 1.31 -14.15
CA PRO A 117 16.84 0.99 -15.37
C PRO A 117 18.33 1.36 -15.17
N PRO A 118 19.26 0.57 -15.73
CA PRO A 118 20.67 0.93 -15.66
C PRO A 118 20.84 2.39 -16.14
N PRO A 119 21.80 3.15 -15.58
CA PRO A 119 22.03 4.53 -16.01
C PRO A 119 22.11 4.58 -17.53
N VAL A 120 21.17 5.27 -18.17
CA VAL A 120 21.18 5.44 -19.62
C VAL A 120 22.46 6.19 -19.97
N ASP A 121 23.19 5.70 -20.98
CA ASP A 121 24.38 6.38 -21.44
C ASP A 121 24.03 7.81 -21.89
N ARG A 122 24.66 8.80 -21.28
CA ARG A 122 24.32 10.22 -21.46
C ARG A 122 25.03 10.86 -22.66
N GLN A 123 25.78 10.08 -23.43
CA GLN A 123 26.69 10.52 -24.49
C GLN A 123 26.01 11.10 -25.74
N GLY A 124 24.69 11.34 -25.71
CA GLY A 124 23.95 12.08 -26.75
C GLY A 124 23.07 13.19 -26.18
N ARG A 125 23.27 13.61 -24.93
CA ARG A 125 22.49 14.70 -24.34
C ARG A 125 22.90 16.03 -24.99
N PRO A 126 21.96 16.79 -25.57
CA PRO A 126 22.30 18.05 -26.22
C PRO A 126 22.98 19.02 -25.25
N THR A 127 23.97 19.74 -25.76
CA THR A 127 24.66 20.76 -24.99
C THR A 127 23.71 21.90 -24.64
N MET A 128 24.05 22.68 -23.61
CA MET A 128 23.22 23.78 -23.12
C MET A 128 22.94 24.82 -24.22
N GLU A 129 23.89 25.01 -25.13
CA GLU A 129 23.80 25.90 -26.28
C GLU A 129 22.86 25.36 -27.36
N GLU A 130 22.94 24.07 -27.68
CA GLU A 130 22.02 23.40 -28.60
C GLU A 130 20.57 23.44 -28.09
N LEU A 131 20.36 23.31 -26.77
CA LEU A 131 19.02 23.46 -26.17
C LEU A 131 18.49 24.89 -26.32
N LYS A 132 19.34 25.90 -26.12
CA LYS A 132 18.99 27.31 -26.35
C LYS A 132 18.76 27.60 -27.82
N ALA A 133 19.46 26.94 -28.74
CA ALA A 133 19.21 27.06 -30.16
C ALA A 133 17.86 26.43 -30.55
N LYS A 134 17.51 25.28 -29.97
CA LYS A 134 16.26 24.57 -30.27
C LYS A 134 15.02 25.25 -29.68
N TYR A 135 15.11 25.77 -28.46
CA TYR A 135 13.97 26.29 -27.71
C TYR A 135 14.06 27.81 -27.43
N GLY A 136 15.11 28.47 -27.88
CA GLY A 136 15.38 29.88 -27.59
C GLY A 136 16.00 30.12 -26.21
N PRO A 137 16.39 31.36 -25.90
CA PRO A 137 17.02 31.74 -24.62
C PRO A 137 16.19 31.39 -23.37
N ASN A 138 14.86 31.30 -23.51
CA ASN A 138 13.94 31.01 -22.42
C ASN A 138 13.42 29.55 -22.44
N TRP A 139 14.13 28.64 -23.11
CA TRP A 139 13.78 27.21 -23.17
C TRP A 139 12.34 26.91 -23.63
N GLY A 140 11.78 27.78 -24.50
CA GLY A 140 10.43 27.64 -25.04
C GLY A 140 9.33 27.94 -24.03
N ILE A 141 9.68 28.38 -22.83
CA ILE A 141 8.73 28.88 -21.83
C ILE A 141 8.37 30.31 -22.25
N ALA A 142 7.11 30.72 -22.15
CA ALA A 142 6.79 32.15 -22.31
C ALA A 142 7.27 32.88 -21.05
N GLN A 143 8.09 33.93 -21.18
CA GLN A 143 8.17 34.90 -20.09
C GLN A 143 6.88 35.69 -20.15
N GLU A 144 5.89 35.26 -19.36
CA GLU A 144 4.95 36.26 -18.85
C GLU A 144 5.82 37.28 -18.14
N GLU A 145 5.81 38.53 -18.62
CA GLU A 145 6.49 39.62 -17.96
C GLU A 145 6.08 39.55 -16.50
N LYS A 146 7.06 39.20 -15.64
CA LYS A 146 6.87 39.26 -14.21
C LYS A 146 6.65 40.72 -13.91
N SER A 147 5.38 41.14 -13.90
CA SER A 147 4.98 42.33 -13.18
C SER A 147 5.63 42.22 -11.81
N SER A 148 6.46 43.22 -11.52
CA SER A 148 7.39 43.23 -10.40
C SER A 148 6.68 42.87 -9.10
N GLY A 149 6.96 41.66 -8.60
CA GLY A 149 6.90 41.26 -7.19
C GLY A 149 5.81 41.87 -6.30
N GLY A 150 4.53 41.63 -6.59
CA GLY A 150 3.51 41.58 -5.55
C GLY A 150 3.53 40.20 -4.86
N PRO A 151 3.26 40.07 -3.55
CA PRO A 151 3.03 38.75 -2.95
C PRO A 151 1.95 38.06 -3.79
N MET A 152 2.15 36.78 -4.12
CA MET A 152 1.10 35.96 -4.74
C MET A 152 -0.15 36.09 -3.87
N ASN A 153 -1.11 36.93 -4.28
CA ASN A 153 -2.49 36.69 -3.95
C ASN A 153 -2.79 35.38 -4.66
N LYS A 154 -2.70 34.27 -3.91
CA LYS A 154 -3.50 33.08 -4.20
C LYS A 154 -4.86 33.64 -4.62
N PRO A 155 -5.46 33.20 -5.75
CA PRO A 155 -6.77 33.72 -6.13
C PRO A 155 -7.60 33.67 -4.86
N ASP A 156 -8.13 34.82 -4.43
CA ASP A 156 -8.99 34.87 -3.25
C ASP A 156 -10.05 33.85 -3.57
N CYS A 157 -9.90 32.65 -2.99
CA CYS A 157 -10.94 31.68 -3.01
C CYS A 157 -11.96 32.38 -2.13
N LYS A 158 -12.87 33.10 -2.79
CA LYS A 158 -14.00 33.80 -2.18
C LYS A 158 -14.87 32.70 -1.60
N SER A 159 -14.39 32.10 -0.52
CA SER A 159 -15.18 31.24 0.33
C SER A 159 -16.32 32.13 0.81
N MET A 160 -17.54 31.58 0.75
CA MET A 160 -18.70 32.33 1.22
C MET A 160 -18.45 32.71 2.68
N THR A 161 -18.62 33.99 3.00
CA THR A 161 -18.59 34.45 4.40
C THR A 161 -19.58 33.65 5.23
N ASN A 162 -19.39 33.54 6.55
CA ASN A 162 -20.23 32.70 7.42
C ASN A 162 -21.73 32.99 7.26
N GLU A 163 -22.11 34.26 7.05
CA GLU A 163 -23.49 34.67 6.81
C GLU A 163 -24.03 34.21 5.45
N GLN A 164 -23.20 34.29 4.41
CA GLN A 164 -23.53 33.79 3.09
C GLN A 164 -23.67 32.25 3.14
N LEU A 165 -22.77 31.56 3.83
CA LEU A 165 -22.82 30.11 4.01
C LEU A 165 -24.07 29.66 4.78
N ALA A 166 -24.47 30.40 5.82
CA ALA A 166 -25.71 30.16 6.55
C ALA A 166 -26.97 30.33 5.66
N LYS A 167 -26.99 31.36 4.79
CA LYS A 167 -28.06 31.55 3.80
C LYS A 167 -28.09 30.41 2.76
N HIS A 168 -26.92 29.96 2.30
CA HIS A 168 -26.80 28.82 1.39
C HIS A 168 -27.33 27.54 2.05
N TYR A 169 -26.89 27.22 3.27
CA TYR A 169 -27.40 26.06 4.00
C TYR A 169 -28.89 26.17 4.31
N LYS A 170 -29.43 27.36 4.58
CA LYS A 170 -30.87 27.56 4.72
C LYS A 170 -31.62 27.34 3.40
N LYS A 171 -31.08 27.81 2.27
CA LYS A 171 -31.65 27.61 0.93
C LYS A 171 -31.72 26.12 0.55
N TYR A 172 -30.70 25.33 0.89
CA TYR A 172 -30.63 23.90 0.58
C TYR A 172 -31.08 22.99 1.74
N GLY A 173 -31.68 23.53 2.81
CA GLY A 173 -32.21 22.74 3.93
C GLY A 173 -31.15 22.09 4.84
N LEU A 174 -29.89 22.48 4.74
CA LEU A 174 -28.73 21.94 5.47
C LEU A 174 -28.40 22.67 6.78
N GLY A 175 -29.19 23.68 7.16
CA GLY A 175 -28.91 24.57 8.31
C GLY A 175 -28.99 23.94 9.71
N GLY A 176 -29.35 22.67 9.83
CA GLY A 176 -29.56 21.98 11.12
C GLY A 176 -28.39 21.10 11.62
N LEU A 177 -27.28 21.02 10.88
CA LEU A 177 -26.20 20.06 11.18
C LEU A 177 -25.11 20.58 12.13
N ILE A 178 -25.16 21.84 12.56
CA ILE A 178 -24.19 22.42 13.49
C ILE A 178 -24.84 22.48 14.89
N LYS A 179 -24.69 21.42 15.68
CA LYS A 179 -24.96 21.48 17.13
C LYS A 179 -23.93 22.43 17.74
N LYS A 180 -24.39 23.55 18.31
CA LYS A 180 -23.57 24.42 19.16
C LYS A 180 -23.04 23.59 20.34
N SER A 181 -21.74 23.35 20.41
CA SER A 181 -21.10 23.07 21.71
C SER A 181 -21.27 24.32 22.56
N GLN A 182 -22.06 24.21 23.63
CA GLN A 182 -22.16 25.21 24.68
C GLN A 182 -20.88 25.17 25.52
N GLU A 183 -20.51 26.33 26.06
CA GLU A 183 -19.37 26.61 26.96
C GLU A 183 -19.33 25.72 28.20
#